data_AF-A0A5R9L2Q1-F1
#
_entry.id   AF-A0A5R9L2Q1-F1
#
_cell.length_a   1.000
_cell.length_b   1.000
_cell.length_c   1.000
_cell.angle_alpha   90.00
_cell.angle_beta   90.00
_cell.angle_gamma   90.00
#
_symmetry.space_group_name_H-M   'P 1'
#
loop_
_entity.id
_entity.type
_entity.pdbx_description
1 polymer ?
#
loop_
_entity_poly.entity_id
_entity_poly.type
_entity_poly.pdbx_seq_one_letter_code
_entity_poly.pdbx_strand_id
1 'polypeptide(L)'
;MFKILSARILLLIFFANFFYEENGLFIYKRIIYSILTYWAIFDLGRFTWNWIQERRMREMPSFYQTHLVTIIVFTLFNVFVDLRNPRLNLVTLINNPQAMLSVVPVFLFLIGRYAEDFTGVFKVLRLACIFFLMTWVITLPGRLPFYPGYIASHAILPFFLISFVDKKKMAFAITLLAAAAVFSMFSNYRIVLLQLLFFFGLFFSLGAVKNNNYLKFLIILLACGLVFIALNNLQDVLAMFKGILGKKDFDGDDTRSFLYQELFADFSTTELFFGRGFLGTYFSDYFLMLMENLDDTGDFYQRFGIEVGVLQLILKGGFVYYFLYTFPLWFIAVRGIFWHSELTIAFYISIYILTELLLMFFENIPYFNFQFSLLFLFAGFAYRVIYFRKKSIVPDTLVSVE
;
A
#
# COMPACT_ATOMS: atom_id res chain seq x y z
N MET A 1 -6.79 6.66 25.68
CA MET A 1 -5.37 6.53 25.27
C MET A 1 -5.23 6.08 23.81
N PHE A 2 -5.88 4.99 23.38
CA PHE A 2 -5.73 4.45 22.01
C PHE A 2 -6.11 5.39 20.86
N LYS A 3 -7.12 6.25 21.04
CA LYS A 3 -7.58 7.20 20.02
C LYS A 3 -6.49 8.15 19.51
N ILE A 4 -5.62 8.61 20.41
CA ILE A 4 -4.54 9.55 20.09
C ILE A 4 -3.36 8.81 19.46
N LEU A 5 -3.17 7.55 19.84
CA LEU A 5 -2.01 6.76 19.42
C LEU A 5 -2.07 6.35 17.94
N SER A 6 -3.22 5.90 17.44
CA SER A 6 -3.35 5.52 16.01
C SER A 6 -3.15 6.71 15.08
N ALA A 7 -3.74 7.86 15.41
CA ALA A 7 -3.56 9.10 14.67
C ALA A 7 -2.09 9.57 14.70
N ARG A 8 -1.43 9.50 15.86
CA ARG A 8 -0.03 9.88 16.00
C ARG A 8 0.89 8.98 15.17
N ILE A 9 0.71 7.67 15.21
CA ILE A 9 1.49 6.71 14.40
C ILE A 9 1.35 7.05 12.91
N LEU A 10 0.13 7.25 12.41
CA LEU A 10 -0.08 7.60 11.00
C LEU A 10 0.56 8.94 10.62
N LEU A 11 0.51 9.95 11.50
CA LEU A 11 1.19 11.22 11.26
C LEU A 11 2.70 11.04 11.19
N LEU A 12 3.29 10.28 12.12
CA LEU A 12 4.73 9.99 12.11
C LEU A 12 5.13 9.29 10.82
N ILE A 13 4.37 8.28 10.36
CA ILE A 13 4.64 7.58 9.10
C ILE A 13 4.46 8.51 7.90
N PHE A 14 3.39 9.31 7.87
CA PHE A 14 3.15 10.28 6.81
C PHE A 14 4.31 11.27 6.66
N PHE A 15 4.73 11.90 7.75
CA PHE A 15 5.86 12.83 7.74
C PHE A 15 7.19 12.13 7.47
N ALA A 16 7.41 10.92 7.98
CA ALA A 16 8.61 10.15 7.64
C ALA A 16 8.72 9.98 6.13
N ASN A 17 7.66 9.51 5.46
CA ASN A 17 7.65 9.30 4.01
C ASN A 17 7.92 10.59 3.23
N PHE A 18 7.41 11.72 3.71
CA PHE A 18 7.71 13.03 3.13
C PHE A 18 9.21 13.37 3.12
N PHE A 19 9.96 12.94 4.14
CA PHE A 19 11.41 13.13 4.23
C PHE A 19 12.23 12.00 3.57
N TYR A 20 11.59 10.93 3.07
CA TYR A 20 12.20 9.79 2.39
C TYR A 20 12.38 10.04 0.87
N GLU A 21 13.07 11.10 0.46
CA GLU A 21 13.28 11.39 -0.98
C GLU A 21 14.58 10.77 -1.49
N GLU A 22 14.55 10.10 -2.64
CA GLU A 22 15.55 9.08 -3.00
C GLU A 22 16.86 9.64 -3.58
N ASN A 23 16.89 10.87 -4.10
CA ASN A 23 18.08 11.42 -4.77
C ASN A 23 18.52 12.78 -4.20
N GLY A 24 19.75 12.85 -3.67
CA GLY A 24 20.39 14.10 -3.21
C GLY A 24 20.15 14.51 -1.75
N LEU A 25 19.77 13.56 -0.87
CA LEU A 25 19.42 13.86 0.52
C LEU A 25 20.46 14.72 1.25
N PHE A 26 20.03 15.92 1.63
CA PHE A 26 20.64 16.64 2.73
C PHE A 26 20.57 15.78 3.99
N ILE A 27 21.68 15.70 4.73
CA ILE A 27 21.83 14.87 5.94
C ILE A 27 20.68 15.09 6.94
N TYR A 28 20.17 16.32 7.06
CA TYR A 28 19.07 16.63 7.97
C TYR A 28 17.76 15.89 7.61
N LYS A 29 17.43 15.71 6.33
CA LYS A 29 16.21 14.98 5.91
C LYS A 29 16.29 13.52 6.36
N ARG A 30 17.45 12.88 6.20
CA ARG A 30 17.71 11.50 6.68
C ARG A 30 17.55 11.39 8.19
N ILE A 31 18.13 12.33 8.94
CA ILE A 31 18.01 12.36 10.41
C ILE A 31 16.55 12.49 10.82
N ILE A 32 15.78 13.40 10.22
CA ILE A 32 14.37 13.59 10.52
C ILE A 32 13.56 12.34 10.17
N TYR A 33 13.77 11.79 8.97
CA TYR A 33 13.14 10.53 8.54
C TYR A 33 13.39 9.40 9.55
N SER A 34 14.65 9.19 9.95
CA SER A 34 15.00 8.16 10.93
C SER A 34 14.29 8.42 12.26
N ILE A 35 14.35 9.64 12.81
CA ILE A 35 13.68 9.98 14.08
C ILE A 35 12.18 9.66 14.02
N LEU A 36 11.49 10.12 12.96
CA LEU A 36 10.05 9.90 12.80
C LEU A 36 9.71 8.41 12.64
N THR A 37 10.51 7.69 11.85
CA THR A 37 10.36 6.25 11.61
C THR A 37 10.54 5.46 12.90
N TYR A 38 11.62 5.70 13.65
CA TYR A 38 11.87 5.04 14.93
C TYR A 38 10.81 5.37 15.97
N TRP A 39 10.32 6.60 15.99
CA TRP A 39 9.22 6.97 16.87
C TRP A 39 7.93 6.23 16.49
N ALA A 40 7.62 6.11 15.20
CA ALA A 40 6.47 5.34 14.75
C ALA A 40 6.58 3.86 15.17
N ILE A 41 7.75 3.23 14.99
CA ILE A 41 8.00 1.85 15.44
C ILE A 41 7.86 1.72 16.95
N PHE A 42 8.45 2.65 17.71
CA PHE A 42 8.37 2.64 19.17
C PHE A 42 6.90 2.70 19.63
N ASP A 43 6.10 3.55 19.01
CA ASP A 43 4.67 3.66 19.30
C ASP A 43 3.88 2.40 18.90
N LEU A 44 4.22 1.78 17.77
CA LEU A 44 3.67 0.49 17.34
C LEU A 44 4.01 -0.61 18.36
N GLY A 45 5.26 -0.67 18.82
CA GLY A 45 5.73 -1.61 19.84
C GLY A 45 5.02 -1.39 21.17
N ARG A 46 4.92 -0.13 21.64
CA ARG A 46 4.20 0.23 22.87
C ARG A 46 2.72 -0.14 22.81
N PHE A 47 2.06 0.13 21.68
CA PHE A 47 0.67 -0.28 21.45
C PHE A 47 0.52 -1.79 21.62
N THR A 48 1.39 -2.55 20.95
CA THR A 48 1.34 -4.01 20.96
C THR A 48 1.67 -4.59 22.33
N TRP A 49 2.65 -4.03 23.03
CA TRP A 49 3.00 -4.46 24.38
C TRP A 49 1.83 -4.29 25.36
N ASN A 50 1.22 -3.10 25.39
CA ASN A 50 0.06 -2.84 26.22
C ASN A 50 -1.10 -3.79 25.88
N TRP A 51 -1.29 -4.06 24.59
CA TRP A 51 -2.31 -4.98 24.12
C TRP A 51 -2.08 -6.43 24.59
N ILE A 52 -0.83 -6.91 24.57
CA ILE A 52 -0.46 -8.23 25.11
C ILE A 52 -0.75 -8.29 26.61
N GLN A 53 -0.38 -7.25 27.37
CA GLN A 53 -0.59 -7.17 28.82
C GLN A 53 -2.08 -7.20 29.20
N GLU A 54 -2.93 -6.53 28.43
CA GLU A 54 -4.38 -6.51 28.66
C GLU A 54 -5.08 -7.84 28.30
N ARG A 55 -4.34 -8.90 27.91
CA ARG A 55 -4.85 -10.23 27.53
C ARG A 55 -5.91 -10.22 26.40
N ARG A 56 -6.02 -9.12 25.66
CA ARG A 56 -6.92 -8.98 24.49
C ARG A 56 -6.58 -9.93 23.33
N MET A 57 -5.39 -10.55 23.36
CA MET A 57 -5.01 -11.69 22.51
C MET A 57 -6.09 -12.77 22.49
N ARG A 58 -6.71 -13.09 23.64
CA ARG A 58 -7.72 -14.16 23.76
C ARG A 58 -8.99 -13.90 22.94
N GLU A 59 -9.24 -12.66 22.53
CA GLU A 59 -10.39 -12.28 21.71
C GLU A 59 -10.13 -12.45 20.20
N MET A 60 -8.90 -12.80 19.79
CA MET A 60 -8.60 -13.07 18.38
C MET A 60 -9.01 -14.49 17.99
N PRO A 61 -9.64 -14.68 16.82
CA PRO A 61 -9.82 -16.02 16.28
C PRO A 61 -8.49 -16.74 16.10
N SER A 62 -8.50 -18.04 16.41
CA SER A 62 -7.30 -18.90 16.41
C SER A 62 -6.53 -18.86 15.10
N PHE A 63 -7.22 -18.79 13.95
CA PHE A 63 -6.57 -18.72 12.64
C PHE A 63 -5.71 -17.45 12.51
N TYR A 64 -6.18 -16.30 13.01
CA TYR A 64 -5.43 -15.05 12.92
C TYR A 64 -4.29 -15.00 13.92
N GLN A 65 -4.47 -15.57 15.12
CA GLN A 65 -3.37 -15.73 16.08
C GLN A 65 -2.25 -16.58 15.47
N THR A 66 -2.61 -17.70 14.83
CA THR A 66 -1.65 -18.58 14.14
C THR A 66 -0.93 -17.80 13.04
N HIS A 67 -1.68 -17.09 12.19
CA HIS A 67 -1.12 -16.25 11.14
C HIS A 67 -0.14 -15.20 11.67
N LEU A 68 -0.49 -14.49 12.75
CA LEU A 68 0.34 -13.48 13.40
C LEU A 68 1.66 -14.08 13.92
N VAL A 69 1.58 -15.24 14.58
CA VAL A 69 2.78 -15.95 15.05
C VAL A 69 3.63 -16.38 13.85
N THR A 70 3.02 -16.93 12.80
CA THR A 70 3.74 -17.36 11.60
C THR A 70 4.47 -16.21 10.92
N ILE A 71 3.83 -15.06 10.72
CA ILE A 71 4.49 -13.91 10.08
C ILE A 71 5.60 -13.32 10.95
N ILE A 72 5.46 -13.32 12.29
CA ILE A 72 6.54 -12.90 13.20
C ILE A 72 7.72 -13.87 13.11
N VAL A 73 7.48 -15.17 13.21
CA VAL A 73 8.52 -16.20 13.10
C VAL A 73 9.23 -16.11 11.75
N PHE A 74 8.47 -15.95 10.67
CA PHE A 74 9.02 -15.81 9.33
C PHE A 74 9.83 -14.52 9.17
N THR A 75 9.37 -13.41 9.76
CA THR A 75 10.13 -12.15 9.78
C THR A 75 11.47 -12.31 10.49
N LEU A 76 11.47 -12.97 11.65
CA LEU A 76 12.70 -13.27 12.38
C LEU A 76 13.63 -14.18 11.56
N PHE A 77 13.07 -15.19 10.90
CA PHE A 77 13.82 -16.06 9.98
C PHE A 77 14.50 -15.24 8.86
N ASN A 78 13.78 -14.33 8.20
CA ASN A 78 14.36 -13.46 7.17
C ASN A 78 15.46 -12.55 7.72
N VAL A 79 15.30 -12.00 8.93
CA VAL A 79 16.39 -11.25 9.57
C VAL A 79 17.61 -12.15 9.81
N PHE A 80 17.42 -13.41 10.22
CA PHE A 80 18.54 -14.36 10.33
C PHE A 80 19.20 -14.69 8.98
N VAL A 81 18.42 -14.74 7.89
CA VAL A 81 18.97 -14.86 6.53
C VAL A 81 19.85 -13.65 6.20
N ASP A 82 19.39 -12.43 6.50
CA ASP A 82 20.16 -11.21 6.28
C ASP A 82 21.46 -11.17 7.10
N LEU A 83 21.50 -11.80 8.29
CA LEU A 83 22.73 -11.91 9.08
C LEU A 83 23.84 -12.70 8.38
N ARG A 84 23.49 -13.55 7.41
CA ARG A 84 24.45 -14.30 6.57
C ARG A 84 24.84 -13.55 5.30
N ASN A 85 24.18 -12.43 4.99
CA ASN A 85 24.46 -11.64 3.81
C ASN A 85 25.82 -10.93 3.98
N PRO A 86 26.79 -11.13 3.09
CA PRO A 86 28.10 -10.45 3.18
C PRO A 86 28.00 -8.92 3.07
N ARG A 87 26.87 -8.41 2.57
CA ARG A 87 26.54 -6.98 2.46
C ARG A 87 25.63 -6.50 3.59
N LEU A 88 25.52 -7.25 4.68
CA LEU A 88 24.74 -6.85 5.84
C LEU A 88 25.16 -5.45 6.30
N ASN A 89 24.21 -4.53 6.24
CA ASN A 89 24.36 -3.22 6.83
C ASN A 89 23.16 -3.01 7.75
N LEU A 90 23.39 -3.04 9.07
CA LEU A 90 22.36 -2.80 10.07
C LEU A 90 21.70 -1.44 9.90
N VAL A 91 22.46 -0.42 9.48
CA VAL A 91 21.92 0.92 9.19
C VAL A 91 20.92 0.84 8.04
N THR A 92 21.23 0.08 6.98
CA THR A 92 20.29 -0.13 5.86
C THR A 92 19.09 -0.96 6.28
N LEU A 93 19.29 -2.07 7.00
CA LEU A 93 18.21 -2.96 7.43
C LEU A 93 17.16 -2.22 8.26
N ILE A 94 17.59 -1.28 9.10
CA ILE A 94 16.71 -0.61 10.05
C ILE A 94 16.20 0.76 9.52
N ASN A 95 16.92 1.42 8.60
CA ASN A 95 16.47 2.71 8.04
C ASN A 95 15.83 2.59 6.65
N ASN A 96 16.05 1.52 5.89
CA ASN A 96 15.45 1.40 4.57
C ASN A 96 13.98 0.95 4.72
N PRO A 97 13.00 1.73 4.25
CA PRO A 97 11.59 1.41 4.46
C PRO A 97 11.17 0.13 3.74
N GLN A 98 11.85 -0.25 2.65
CA GLN A 98 11.60 -1.52 1.99
C GLN A 98 12.11 -2.69 2.83
N ALA A 99 13.15 -2.52 3.64
CA ALA A 99 13.60 -3.56 4.58
C ALA A 99 12.65 -3.70 5.79
N MET A 100 11.94 -2.62 6.13
CA MET A 100 11.00 -2.56 7.26
C MET A 100 9.58 -3.02 6.92
N LEU A 101 9.37 -3.59 5.73
CA LEU A 101 8.06 -3.93 5.18
C LEU A 101 7.27 -4.89 6.09
N SER A 102 7.95 -5.71 6.91
CA SER A 102 7.34 -6.70 7.84
C SER A 102 6.72 -6.10 9.09
N VAL A 103 7.08 -4.87 9.46
CA VAL A 103 6.51 -4.14 10.61
C VAL A 103 5.06 -3.75 10.32
N VAL A 104 4.76 -3.38 9.06
CA VAL A 104 3.45 -2.87 8.64
C VAL A 104 2.30 -3.88 8.83
N PRO A 105 2.34 -5.10 8.25
CA PRO A 105 1.19 -6.00 8.21
C PRO A 105 0.70 -6.45 9.59
N VAL A 106 1.63 -6.64 10.53
CA VAL A 106 1.35 -7.16 11.88
C VAL A 106 0.71 -6.08 12.74
N PHE A 107 1.37 -4.93 12.90
CA PHE A 107 1.00 -3.98 13.93
C PHE A 107 -0.16 -3.07 13.52
N LEU A 108 -0.21 -2.65 12.25
CA LEU A 108 -1.24 -1.70 11.81
C LEU A 108 -2.60 -2.38 11.63
N PHE A 109 -2.63 -3.65 11.26
CA PHE A 109 -3.87 -4.43 11.29
C PHE A 109 -4.43 -4.53 12.71
N LEU A 110 -3.58 -4.81 13.70
CA LEU A 110 -3.99 -4.86 15.11
C LEU A 110 -4.52 -3.50 15.58
N ILE A 111 -3.85 -2.40 15.25
CA ILE A 111 -4.34 -1.05 15.56
C ILE A 111 -5.72 -0.82 14.94
N GLY A 112 -5.89 -1.13 13.65
CA GLY A 112 -7.16 -0.96 12.95
C GLY A 112 -8.29 -1.75 13.60
N ARG A 113 -8.00 -2.99 14.00
CA ARG A 113 -8.96 -3.88 14.67
C ARG A 113 -9.40 -3.37 16.03
N TYR A 114 -8.48 -2.83 16.83
CA TYR A 114 -8.76 -2.42 18.21
C TYR A 114 -9.01 -0.92 18.38
N ALA A 115 -8.86 -0.12 17.33
CA ALA A 115 -9.20 1.29 17.35
C ALA A 115 -10.70 1.45 17.59
N GLU A 116 -11.05 1.87 18.81
CA GLU A 116 -12.44 2.10 19.22
C GLU A 116 -13.12 3.23 18.43
N ASP A 117 -12.32 4.23 18.06
CA ASP A 117 -12.75 5.48 17.42
C ASP A 117 -11.75 5.87 16.31
N PHE A 118 -12.27 6.14 15.13
CA PHE A 118 -11.51 6.52 13.94
C PHE A 118 -11.45 8.04 13.70
N THR A 119 -12.04 8.85 14.58
CA THR A 119 -12.03 10.32 14.46
C THR A 119 -10.62 10.88 14.34
N GLY A 120 -9.66 10.31 15.09
CA GLY A 120 -8.25 10.67 14.97
C GLY A 120 -7.68 10.37 13.59
N VAL A 121 -7.90 9.16 13.07
CA VAL A 121 -7.49 8.74 11.72
C VAL A 121 -8.12 9.64 10.65
N PHE A 122 -9.39 10.01 10.78
CA PHE A 122 -10.08 10.89 9.85
C PHE A 122 -9.51 12.31 9.84
N LYS A 123 -9.09 12.82 11.00
CA LYS A 123 -8.37 14.10 11.09
C LYS A 123 -7.04 14.03 10.34
N VAL A 124 -6.29 12.94 10.47
CA VAL A 124 -5.04 12.71 9.75
C VAL A 124 -5.26 12.64 8.23
N LEU A 125 -6.27 11.88 7.78
CA LEU A 125 -6.63 11.80 6.36
C LEU A 125 -7.03 13.17 5.80
N ARG A 126 -7.84 13.93 6.53
CA ARG A 126 -8.20 15.30 6.15
C ARG A 126 -6.98 16.20 6.07
N LEU A 127 -6.07 16.12 7.04
CA LEU A 127 -4.82 16.88 7.04
C LEU A 127 -3.96 16.52 5.82
N ALA A 128 -3.79 15.24 5.52
CA ALA A 128 -3.06 14.78 4.33
C ALA A 128 -3.72 15.26 3.04
N CYS A 129 -5.06 15.26 2.94
CA CYS A 129 -5.78 15.79 1.78
C CYS A 129 -5.64 17.32 1.63
N ILE A 130 -5.65 18.07 2.73
CA ILE A 130 -5.37 19.52 2.70
C ILE A 130 -3.93 19.76 2.26
N PHE A 131 -2.99 18.98 2.80
CA PHE A 131 -1.59 19.04 2.44
C PHE A 131 -1.37 18.74 0.95
N PHE A 132 -2.08 17.74 0.40
CA PHE A 132 -2.09 17.45 -1.04
C PHE A 132 -2.46 18.70 -1.86
N LEU A 133 -3.57 19.36 -1.53
CA LEU A 133 -3.97 20.59 -2.21
C LEU A 133 -2.93 21.71 -2.06
N MET A 134 -2.32 21.86 -0.88
CA MET A 134 -1.24 22.83 -0.68
C MET A 134 -0.03 22.53 -1.55
N THR A 135 0.42 21.27 -1.61
CA THR A 135 1.54 20.87 -2.46
C THR A 135 1.23 21.18 -3.91
N TRP A 136 0.01 20.92 -4.37
CA TRP A 136 -0.42 21.21 -5.73
C TRP A 136 -0.36 22.72 -6.04
N VAL A 137 -0.90 23.57 -5.15
CA VAL A 137 -0.85 25.04 -5.29
C VAL A 137 0.59 25.57 -5.31
N ILE A 138 1.47 25.05 -4.45
CA ILE A 138 2.85 25.55 -4.33
C ILE A 138 3.73 25.04 -5.48
N THR A 139 3.46 23.86 -6.03
CA THR A 139 4.21 23.29 -7.17
C THR A 139 3.94 24.00 -8.52
N LEU A 140 2.96 24.91 -8.60
CA LEU A 140 2.54 25.57 -9.84
C LEU A 140 3.57 26.54 -10.48
N PRO A 141 4.79 26.74 -9.93
CA PRO A 141 5.91 27.12 -10.79
C PRO A 141 7.23 26.41 -10.41
N GLY A 142 7.48 25.22 -11.00
CA GLY A 142 8.81 24.69 -11.33
C GLY A 142 9.85 24.48 -10.20
N ARG A 143 9.47 24.56 -8.93
CA ARG A 143 10.43 24.60 -7.80
C ARG A 143 10.28 23.51 -6.73
N LEU A 144 9.19 22.75 -6.71
CA LEU A 144 9.01 21.66 -5.74
C LEU A 144 8.83 20.30 -6.43
N PRO A 145 9.44 19.23 -5.90
CA PRO A 145 9.22 17.88 -6.40
C PRO A 145 7.76 17.47 -6.21
N PHE A 146 7.21 16.72 -7.17
CA PHE A 146 5.84 16.18 -7.09
C PHE A 146 5.68 15.09 -6.01
N TYR A 147 6.78 14.59 -5.44
CA TYR A 147 6.81 13.45 -4.53
C TYR A 147 5.97 13.64 -3.23
N PRO A 148 6.03 14.79 -2.52
CA PRO A 148 5.09 15.08 -1.43
C PRO A 148 3.62 15.01 -1.81
N GLY A 149 3.26 15.53 -2.98
CA GLY A 149 1.90 15.47 -3.50
C GLY A 149 1.48 14.03 -3.77
N TYR A 150 2.39 13.22 -4.32
CA TYR A 150 2.18 11.79 -4.51
C TYR A 150 1.89 11.07 -3.18
N ILE A 151 2.72 11.25 -2.15
CA ILE A 151 2.49 10.63 -0.83
C ILE A 151 1.13 11.04 -0.24
N ALA A 152 0.79 12.32 -0.33
CA ALA A 152 -0.46 12.85 0.20
C ALA A 152 -1.69 12.35 -0.59
N SER A 153 -1.53 12.05 -1.88
CA SER A 153 -2.61 11.53 -2.73
C SER A 153 -3.15 10.18 -2.24
N HIS A 154 -2.34 9.37 -1.56
CA HIS A 154 -2.79 8.08 -0.99
C HIS A 154 -3.87 8.22 0.09
N ALA A 155 -4.07 9.41 0.68
CA ALA A 155 -5.17 9.65 1.61
C ALA A 155 -6.52 9.83 0.91
N ILE A 156 -6.55 10.14 -0.39
CA ILE A 156 -7.74 10.62 -1.09
C ILE A 156 -8.80 9.53 -1.22
N LEU A 157 -8.42 8.32 -1.68
CA LEU A 157 -9.35 7.20 -1.78
C LEU A 157 -9.92 6.80 -0.40
N PRO A 158 -9.10 6.57 0.64
CA PRO A 158 -9.61 6.34 1.99
C PRO A 158 -10.55 7.45 2.50
N PHE A 159 -10.22 8.72 2.25
CA PHE A 159 -11.07 9.85 2.63
C PHE A 159 -12.40 9.85 1.88
N PHE A 160 -12.39 9.52 0.59
CA PHE A 160 -13.61 9.35 -0.22
C PHE A 160 -14.49 8.21 0.31
N LEU A 161 -13.92 7.09 0.77
CA LEU A 161 -14.72 6.03 1.39
C LEU A 161 -15.48 6.52 2.63
N ILE A 162 -14.83 7.37 3.43
CA ILE A 162 -15.41 7.91 4.67
C ILE A 162 -16.48 8.96 4.37
N SER A 163 -16.38 9.69 3.27
CA SER A 163 -17.38 10.70 2.90
C SER A 163 -18.74 10.10 2.53
N PHE A 164 -18.82 8.78 2.26
CA PHE A 164 -20.10 8.08 2.16
C PHE A 164 -20.84 7.94 3.50
N VAL A 165 -20.10 7.95 4.61
CA VAL A 165 -20.67 7.95 5.96
C VAL A 165 -21.04 9.39 6.35
N ASP A 166 -20.18 10.36 6.04
CA ASP A 166 -20.39 11.78 6.32
C ASP A 166 -20.61 12.57 5.02
N LYS A 167 -21.87 12.63 4.57
CA LYS A 167 -22.27 13.26 3.29
C LYS A 167 -21.84 14.73 3.18
N LYS A 168 -21.66 15.44 4.31
CA LYS A 168 -21.20 16.85 4.32
C LYS A 168 -19.80 16.99 3.72
N LYS A 169 -19.01 15.92 3.70
CA LYS A 169 -17.65 15.88 3.13
C LYS A 169 -17.59 15.39 1.68
N MET A 170 -18.71 14.95 1.10
CA MET A 170 -18.73 14.33 -0.24
C MET A 170 -18.24 15.28 -1.33
N ALA A 171 -18.71 16.54 -1.32
CA ALA A 171 -18.28 17.54 -2.30
C ALA A 171 -16.76 17.76 -2.26
N PHE A 172 -16.19 17.90 -1.06
CA PHE A 172 -14.75 18.04 -0.88
C PHE A 172 -13.98 16.80 -1.37
N ALA A 173 -14.49 15.60 -1.12
CA ALA A 173 -13.88 14.36 -1.61
C ALA A 173 -13.90 14.26 -3.14
N ILE A 174 -15.00 14.66 -3.80
CA ILE A 174 -15.09 14.70 -5.27
C ILE A 174 -14.08 15.70 -5.85
N THR A 175 -13.95 16.88 -5.24
CA THR A 175 -12.94 17.86 -5.66
C THR A 175 -11.52 17.30 -5.54
N LEU A 176 -11.21 16.57 -4.46
CA LEU A 176 -9.92 15.93 -4.29
C LEU A 176 -9.64 14.86 -5.35
N LEU A 177 -10.64 14.07 -5.73
CA LEU A 177 -10.50 13.06 -6.79
C LEU A 177 -10.21 13.69 -8.14
N ALA A 178 -10.92 14.76 -8.49
CA ALA A 178 -10.65 15.52 -9.70
C ALA A 178 -9.23 16.13 -9.68
N ALA A 179 -8.84 16.73 -8.56
CA ALA A 179 -7.49 17.27 -8.38
C ALA A 179 -6.40 16.19 -8.48
N ALA A 180 -6.64 14.98 -7.96
CA ALA A 180 -5.72 13.85 -8.07
C ALA A 180 -5.56 13.34 -9.50
N ALA A 181 -6.66 13.25 -10.26
CA ALA A 181 -6.61 12.89 -11.67
C ALA A 181 -5.81 13.93 -12.47
N VAL A 182 -6.05 15.23 -12.24
CA VAL A 182 -5.30 16.31 -12.87
C VAL A 182 -3.82 16.27 -12.45
N PHE A 183 -3.53 16.11 -11.15
CA PHE A 183 -2.17 15.96 -10.63
C PHE A 183 -1.43 14.81 -11.33
N SER A 184 -2.08 13.67 -11.54
CA SER A 184 -1.47 12.54 -12.24
C SER A 184 -1.17 12.82 -13.72
N MET A 185 -1.94 13.70 -14.38
CA MET A 185 -1.68 14.13 -15.76
C MET A 185 -0.49 15.10 -15.88
N PHE A 186 -0.23 15.89 -14.84
CA PHE A 186 0.85 16.87 -14.80
C PHE A 186 2.13 16.37 -14.12
N SER A 187 2.04 15.34 -13.29
CA SER A 187 3.18 14.69 -12.63
C SER A 187 3.63 13.46 -13.42
N ASN A 188 4.80 12.94 -13.08
CA ASN A 188 5.27 11.65 -13.60
C ASN A 188 4.60 10.44 -12.90
N TYR A 189 3.75 10.67 -11.89
CA TYR A 189 3.09 9.62 -11.10
C TYR A 189 1.77 9.18 -11.74
N ARG A 190 1.87 8.47 -12.88
CA ARG A 190 0.73 7.91 -13.62
C ARG A 190 -0.06 6.88 -12.81
N ILE A 191 0.60 6.24 -11.84
CA ILE A 191 0.00 5.25 -10.95
C ILE A 191 -1.21 5.80 -10.17
N VAL A 192 -1.23 7.11 -9.87
CA VAL A 192 -2.38 7.75 -9.18
C VAL A 192 -3.64 7.67 -10.04
N LEU A 193 -3.55 8.00 -11.34
CA LEU A 193 -4.68 7.88 -12.25
C LEU A 193 -5.11 6.42 -12.42
N LEU A 194 -4.15 5.51 -12.57
CA LEU A 194 -4.43 4.07 -12.67
C LEU A 194 -5.19 3.58 -11.42
N GLN A 195 -4.76 4.00 -10.24
CA GLN A 195 -5.40 3.68 -8.96
C GLN A 195 -6.85 4.18 -8.91
N LEU A 196 -7.11 5.42 -9.34
CA LEU A 196 -8.46 5.97 -9.41
C LEU A 196 -9.34 5.19 -10.40
N LEU A 197 -8.83 4.92 -11.60
CA LEU A 197 -9.57 4.19 -12.65
C LEU A 197 -9.92 2.77 -12.21
N PHE A 198 -8.95 2.02 -11.67
CA PHE A 198 -9.19 0.69 -11.15
C PHE A 198 -10.18 0.71 -9.98
N PHE A 199 -10.00 1.64 -9.03
CA PHE A 199 -10.88 1.77 -7.89
C PHE A 199 -12.33 2.06 -8.33
N PHE A 200 -12.55 3.05 -9.18
CA PHE A 200 -13.90 3.40 -9.64
C PHE A 200 -14.52 2.31 -10.51
N GLY A 201 -13.72 1.68 -11.40
CA GLY A 201 -14.17 0.56 -12.21
C GLY A 201 -14.71 -0.58 -11.33
N LEU A 202 -13.98 -0.97 -10.30
CA LEU A 202 -14.42 -1.98 -9.34
C LEU A 202 -15.55 -1.48 -8.44
N PHE A 203 -15.49 -0.23 -7.99
CA PHE A 203 -16.48 0.37 -7.09
C PHE A 203 -17.88 0.38 -7.73
N PHE A 204 -18.00 0.90 -8.96
CA PHE A 204 -19.27 0.95 -9.65
C PHE A 204 -19.76 -0.43 -10.09
N SER A 205 -18.88 -1.27 -10.64
CA SER A 205 -19.26 -2.60 -11.11
C SER A 205 -19.71 -3.51 -9.97
N LEU A 206 -18.92 -3.63 -8.89
CA LEU A 206 -19.30 -4.44 -7.72
C LEU A 206 -20.46 -3.82 -6.94
N GLY A 207 -20.57 -2.49 -6.91
CA GLY A 207 -21.70 -1.78 -6.32
C GLY A 207 -23.02 -2.07 -7.03
N ALA A 208 -23.02 -2.13 -8.37
CA ALA A 208 -24.20 -2.45 -9.17
C ALA A 208 -24.69 -3.90 -8.95
N VAL A 209 -23.78 -4.84 -8.68
CA VAL A 209 -24.11 -6.26 -8.45
C VAL A 209 -23.95 -6.67 -6.99
N LYS A 210 -24.12 -5.73 -6.06
CA LYS A 210 -23.89 -5.91 -4.62
C LYS A 210 -24.63 -7.12 -4.01
N ASN A 211 -25.75 -7.55 -4.58
CA ASN A 211 -26.55 -8.67 -4.08
C ASN A 211 -26.31 -9.99 -4.83
N ASN A 212 -25.49 -10.02 -5.90
CA ASN A 212 -25.27 -11.21 -6.72
C ASN A 212 -23.81 -11.67 -6.67
N ASN A 213 -23.54 -12.72 -5.89
CA ASN A 213 -22.18 -13.22 -5.70
C ASN A 213 -21.54 -13.82 -6.96
N TYR A 214 -22.32 -14.39 -7.88
CA TYR A 214 -21.78 -14.91 -9.14
C TYR A 214 -21.25 -13.78 -10.04
N LEU A 215 -22.01 -12.69 -10.15
CA LEU A 215 -21.58 -11.52 -10.92
C LEU A 215 -20.38 -10.82 -10.27
N LYS A 216 -20.33 -10.72 -8.94
CA LYS A 216 -19.14 -10.22 -8.23
C LYS A 216 -17.91 -11.06 -8.58
N PHE A 217 -18.02 -12.39 -8.51
CA PHE A 217 -16.92 -13.29 -8.86
C PHE A 217 -16.47 -13.09 -10.30
N LEU A 218 -17.41 -13.00 -11.25
CA LEU A 218 -17.11 -12.76 -12.66
C LEU A 218 -16.40 -11.42 -12.88
N ILE A 219 -16.82 -10.35 -12.20
CA ILE A 219 -16.16 -9.03 -12.27
C ILE A 219 -14.73 -9.11 -11.74
N ILE A 220 -14.51 -9.78 -10.61
CA ILE A 220 -13.15 -9.94 -10.05
C ILE A 220 -12.28 -10.78 -10.99
N LEU A 221 -12.83 -11.87 -11.56
CA LEU A 221 -12.13 -12.69 -12.53
C LEU A 221 -11.76 -11.88 -13.79
N LEU A 222 -12.68 -11.05 -14.28
CA LEU A 222 -12.43 -10.15 -15.41
C LEU A 222 -11.37 -9.10 -15.07
N ALA A 223 -11.40 -8.52 -13.87
CA ALA A 223 -10.36 -7.60 -13.41
C ALA A 223 -8.99 -8.29 -13.35
N CYS A 224 -8.88 -9.50 -12.80
CA CYS A 224 -7.65 -10.30 -12.83
C CYS A 224 -7.20 -10.61 -14.25
N GLY A 225 -8.14 -10.94 -15.15
CA GLY A 225 -7.87 -11.16 -16.57
C GLY A 225 -7.33 -9.91 -17.27
N LEU A 226 -7.89 -8.74 -16.97
CA LEU A 226 -7.38 -7.46 -17.48
C LEU A 226 -5.97 -7.15 -16.96
N VAL A 227 -5.70 -7.44 -15.68
CA VAL A 227 -4.34 -7.33 -15.13
C VAL A 227 -3.38 -8.26 -15.88
N PHE A 228 -3.76 -9.51 -16.08
CA PHE A 228 -2.95 -10.48 -16.81
C PHE A 228 -2.68 -10.07 -18.27
N ILE A 229 -3.72 -9.59 -18.99
CA ILE A 229 -3.57 -9.08 -20.36
C ILE A 229 -2.65 -7.85 -20.37
N ALA A 230 -2.84 -6.92 -19.43
CA ALA A 230 -2.02 -5.74 -19.33
C ALA A 230 -0.55 -6.08 -19.02
N LEU A 231 -0.26 -7.13 -18.25
CA LEU A 231 1.11 -7.57 -18.00
C LEU A 231 1.78 -8.21 -19.22
N ASN A 232 1.03 -8.99 -20.01
CA ASN A 232 1.59 -9.68 -21.18
C ASN A 232 1.67 -8.79 -22.42
N ASN A 233 0.73 -7.86 -22.59
CA ASN A 233 0.57 -7.05 -23.80
C ASN A 233 0.56 -5.55 -23.47
N LEU A 234 1.33 -5.12 -22.47
CA LEU A 234 1.30 -3.73 -21.99
C LEU A 234 1.56 -2.73 -23.13
N GLN A 235 2.51 -3.04 -24.01
CA GLN A 235 2.84 -2.26 -25.19
C GLN A 235 1.64 -2.06 -26.11
N ASP A 236 0.92 -3.14 -26.45
CA ASP A 236 -0.25 -3.08 -27.34
C ASP A 236 -1.42 -2.31 -26.70
N VAL A 237 -1.64 -2.52 -25.40
CA VAL A 237 -2.67 -1.79 -24.64
C VAL A 237 -2.34 -0.30 -24.60
N LEU A 238 -1.09 0.07 -24.30
CA LEU A 238 -0.65 1.46 -24.30
C LEU A 238 -0.73 2.09 -25.70
N ALA A 239 -0.41 1.33 -26.76
CA ALA A 239 -0.57 1.78 -28.14
C ALA A 239 -2.03 2.09 -28.51
N MET A 240 -2.98 1.30 -28.00
CA MET A 240 -4.42 1.60 -28.17
C MET A 240 -4.80 2.94 -27.50
N PHE A 241 -4.25 3.22 -26.31
CA PHE A 241 -4.47 4.50 -25.62
C PHE A 241 -3.74 5.67 -26.28
N LYS A 242 -2.59 5.47 -26.94
CA LYS A 242 -1.92 6.51 -27.77
C LYS A 242 -2.88 7.07 -28.81
N GLY A 243 -3.61 6.20 -29.50
CA GLY A 243 -4.58 6.58 -30.52
C GLY A 243 -5.74 7.44 -29.98
N ILE A 244 -6.13 7.23 -28.71
CA ILE A 244 -7.23 7.95 -28.07
C ILE A 244 -6.76 9.28 -27.47
N LEU A 245 -5.55 9.33 -26.91
CA LEU A 245 -5.04 10.48 -26.15
C LEU A 245 -4.25 11.49 -27.00
N GLY A 246 -3.95 11.19 -28.26
CA GLY A 246 -3.34 12.13 -29.21
C GLY A 246 -1.94 12.65 -28.82
N LYS A 247 -1.27 12.02 -27.83
CA LYS A 247 0.11 12.34 -27.47
C LYS A 247 1.08 11.50 -28.30
N LYS A 248 2.04 12.18 -28.93
CA LYS A 248 3.01 11.59 -29.88
C LYS A 248 4.09 10.72 -29.24
N ASP A 249 4.42 10.92 -27.96
CA ASP A 249 5.57 10.24 -27.37
C ASP A 249 5.14 9.38 -26.16
N PHE A 250 4.89 8.08 -26.39
CA PHE A 250 5.19 7.08 -25.36
C PHE A 250 6.25 6.14 -25.93
N ASP A 251 7.41 6.68 -26.26
CA ASP A 251 8.55 5.93 -26.79
C ASP A 251 9.46 5.40 -25.67
N GLY A 252 8.89 5.19 -24.48
CA GLY A 252 9.60 4.51 -23.39
C GLY A 252 9.29 3.02 -23.44
N ASP A 253 10.33 2.20 -23.62
CA ASP A 253 10.37 0.74 -23.48
C ASP A 253 10.05 0.24 -22.05
N ASP A 254 9.14 0.92 -21.34
CA ASP A 254 8.79 0.61 -19.96
C ASP A 254 7.71 -0.49 -19.91
N THR A 255 8.08 -1.68 -20.38
CA THR A 255 7.32 -2.90 -20.13
C THR A 255 7.95 -3.65 -18.97
N ARG A 256 7.58 -3.25 -17.74
CA ARG A 256 7.91 -3.94 -16.46
C ARG A 256 7.74 -5.47 -16.45
N SER A 257 7.16 -6.05 -17.50
CA SER A 257 7.26 -7.47 -17.84
C SER A 257 8.69 -8.04 -17.79
N PHE A 258 9.73 -7.28 -18.18
CA PHE A 258 11.12 -7.77 -18.11
C PHE A 258 11.55 -8.06 -16.66
N LEU A 259 11.07 -7.27 -15.70
CA LEU A 259 11.36 -7.45 -14.27
C LEU A 259 10.88 -8.81 -13.75
N TYR A 260 9.77 -9.33 -14.28
CA TYR A 260 9.29 -10.68 -13.95
C TYR A 260 10.27 -11.74 -14.47
N GLN A 261 10.73 -11.60 -15.72
CA GLN A 261 11.64 -12.56 -16.35
C GLN A 261 13.00 -12.56 -15.64
N GLU A 262 13.58 -11.39 -15.38
CA GLU A 262 14.86 -11.24 -14.70
C GLU A 262 14.85 -11.83 -13.29
N LEU A 263 13.84 -11.49 -12.47
CA LEU A 263 13.75 -12.01 -11.11
C LEU A 263 13.64 -13.55 -11.11
N PHE A 264 12.75 -14.11 -11.93
CA PHE A 264 12.54 -15.56 -11.96
C PHE A 264 13.70 -16.33 -12.61
N ALA A 265 14.46 -15.71 -13.52
CA ALA A 265 15.68 -16.28 -14.08
C ALA A 265 16.84 -16.28 -13.08
N ASP A 266 16.95 -15.24 -12.24
CA ASP A 266 18.00 -15.10 -11.22
C ASP A 266 17.74 -16.02 -9.99
N PHE A 267 16.49 -16.42 -9.75
CA PHE A 267 16.11 -17.15 -8.53
C PHE A 267 16.29 -18.67 -8.65
N SER A 268 17.00 -19.25 -7.67
CA SER A 268 16.94 -20.69 -7.42
C SER A 268 15.59 -21.12 -6.86
N THR A 269 15.24 -22.42 -6.94
CA THR A 269 13.99 -22.94 -6.38
C THR A 269 13.80 -22.60 -4.90
N THR A 270 14.88 -22.66 -4.10
CA THR A 270 14.80 -22.30 -2.68
C THR A 270 14.51 -20.81 -2.47
N GLU A 271 15.15 -19.94 -3.26
CA GLU A 271 14.92 -18.49 -3.19
C GLU A 271 13.51 -18.11 -3.67
N LEU A 272 12.90 -18.86 -4.59
CA LEU A 272 11.50 -18.64 -4.98
C LEU A 272 10.55 -18.80 -3.79
N PHE A 273 10.78 -19.78 -2.92
CA PHE A 273 9.90 -20.03 -1.78
C PHE A 273 10.22 -19.15 -0.57
N PHE A 274 11.51 -18.89 -0.30
CA PHE A 274 11.95 -18.22 0.94
C PHE A 274 12.56 -16.83 0.74
N GLY A 275 12.77 -16.41 -0.51
CA GLY A 275 13.39 -15.13 -0.85
C GLY A 275 14.88 -15.07 -0.52
N ARG A 276 15.44 -13.86 -0.64
CA ARG A 276 16.85 -13.55 -0.34
C ARG A 276 17.04 -12.70 0.93
N GLY A 277 15.99 -12.55 1.75
CA GLY A 277 15.99 -11.69 2.95
C GLY A 277 15.61 -10.24 2.67
N PHE A 278 15.49 -9.41 3.71
CA PHE A 278 15.09 -8.00 3.56
C PHE A 278 16.17 -7.16 2.86
N LEU A 279 17.43 -7.57 2.97
CA LEU A 279 18.57 -7.02 2.22
C LEU A 279 18.84 -7.75 0.90
N GLY A 280 17.96 -8.67 0.50
CA GLY A 280 18.03 -9.37 -0.78
C GLY A 280 18.07 -8.40 -1.95
N THR A 281 18.90 -8.73 -2.94
CA THR A 281 19.03 -8.03 -4.22
C THR A 281 18.80 -9.02 -5.35
N TYR A 282 18.45 -8.52 -6.54
CA TYR A 282 18.44 -9.31 -7.76
C TYR A 282 19.32 -8.66 -8.81
N PHE A 283 19.78 -9.47 -9.75
CA PHE A 283 20.55 -9.02 -10.90
C PHE A 283 19.62 -8.68 -12.07
N SER A 284 19.87 -7.55 -12.72
CA SER A 284 19.13 -7.10 -13.89
C SER A 284 20.05 -6.91 -15.09
N ASP A 285 19.85 -7.73 -16.11
CA ASP A 285 20.56 -7.65 -17.39
C ASP A 285 20.26 -6.33 -18.11
N TYR A 286 19.02 -5.84 -18.01
CA TYR A 286 18.62 -4.57 -18.61
C TYR A 286 19.45 -3.39 -18.07
N PHE A 287 19.60 -3.29 -16.74
CA PHE A 287 20.37 -2.20 -16.14
C PHE A 287 21.89 -2.37 -16.34
N LEU A 288 22.38 -3.61 -16.50
CA LEU A 288 23.76 -3.83 -16.92
C LEU A 288 23.99 -3.29 -18.33
N MET A 289 23.09 -3.59 -19.27
CA MET A 289 23.15 -3.14 -20.65
C MET A 289 23.13 -1.59 -20.75
N LEU A 290 22.27 -0.92 -19.98
CA LEU A 290 22.26 0.55 -19.91
C LEU A 290 23.60 1.11 -19.46
N MET A 291 24.17 0.54 -18.39
CA MET A 291 25.46 0.98 -17.85
C MET A 291 26.60 0.72 -18.83
N GLU A 292 26.61 -0.41 -19.53
CA GLU A 292 27.60 -0.73 -20.57
C GLU A 292 27.50 0.18 -21.80
N ASN A 293 26.29 0.64 -22.14
CA ASN A 293 26.04 1.58 -23.23
C ASN A 293 26.28 3.06 -22.84
N LEU A 294 26.83 3.32 -21.65
CA LEU A 294 27.04 4.67 -21.11
C LEU A 294 25.76 5.50 -21.03
N ASP A 295 24.63 4.83 -20.81
CA ASP A 295 23.37 5.48 -20.53
C ASP A 295 23.24 5.74 -19.01
N ASP A 296 23.51 6.98 -18.61
CA ASP A 296 23.44 7.44 -17.22
C ASP A 296 21.98 7.53 -16.69
N THR A 297 20.98 7.12 -17.47
CA THR A 297 19.57 7.12 -17.04
C THR A 297 19.18 5.91 -16.19
N GLY A 298 20.04 4.88 -16.10
CA GLY A 298 19.76 3.62 -15.41
C GLY A 298 20.14 3.55 -13.93
N ASP A 299 19.43 2.72 -13.17
CA ASP A 299 19.85 2.24 -11.84
C ASP A 299 21.06 1.29 -11.93
N PHE A 300 21.69 0.99 -10.79
CA PHE A 300 22.73 -0.02 -10.70
C PHE A 300 22.16 -1.43 -10.98
N TYR A 301 22.86 -2.25 -11.79
CA TYR A 301 22.42 -3.58 -12.23
C TYR A 301 22.11 -4.57 -11.09
N GLN A 302 22.68 -4.35 -9.90
CA GLN A 302 22.35 -5.13 -8.72
C GLN A 302 21.37 -4.37 -7.84
N ARG A 303 20.08 -4.65 -8.04
CA ARG A 303 18.99 -3.83 -7.53
C ARG A 303 18.47 -4.32 -6.18
N PHE A 304 18.30 -3.38 -5.26
CA PHE A 304 17.76 -3.62 -3.93
C PHE A 304 16.22 -3.67 -3.90
N GLY A 305 15.57 -2.91 -4.78
CA GLY A 305 14.13 -2.88 -4.92
C GLY A 305 13.72 -3.29 -6.33
N ILE A 306 12.53 -3.85 -6.45
CA ILE A 306 11.86 -4.10 -7.73
C ILE A 306 10.57 -3.30 -7.74
N GLU A 307 10.32 -2.61 -8.86
CA GLU A 307 9.22 -1.66 -8.98
C GLU A 307 7.84 -2.32 -9.02
N VAL A 308 7.76 -3.64 -8.91
CA VAL A 308 6.52 -4.41 -8.91
C VAL A 308 6.29 -4.99 -7.51
N GLY A 309 5.17 -4.66 -6.89
CA GLY A 309 4.91 -5.01 -5.49
C GLY A 309 4.88 -6.50 -5.18
N VAL A 310 4.29 -7.33 -6.06
CA VAL A 310 4.31 -8.79 -5.89
C VAL A 310 5.73 -9.32 -5.95
N LEU A 311 6.51 -8.85 -6.92
CA LEU A 311 7.91 -9.24 -7.08
C LEU A 311 8.76 -8.76 -5.90
N GLN A 312 8.46 -7.60 -5.31
CA GLN A 312 9.16 -7.12 -4.12
C GLN A 312 8.94 -8.07 -2.93
N LEU A 313 7.71 -8.55 -2.72
CA LEU A 313 7.44 -9.52 -1.66
C LEU A 313 8.17 -10.85 -1.89
N ILE A 314 8.20 -11.33 -3.15
CA ILE A 314 8.91 -12.55 -3.54
C ILE A 314 10.42 -12.38 -3.39
N LEU A 315 10.98 -11.23 -3.78
CA LEU A 315 12.40 -10.95 -3.63
C LEU A 315 12.83 -11.05 -2.16
N LYS A 316 12.04 -10.44 -1.26
CA LYS A 316 12.41 -10.30 0.15
C LYS A 316 12.14 -11.55 0.99
N GLY A 317 11.09 -12.31 0.69
CA GLY A 317 10.74 -13.50 1.48
C GLY A 317 10.05 -14.63 0.71
N GLY A 318 10.14 -14.60 -0.62
CA GLY A 318 9.59 -15.63 -1.50
C GLY A 318 8.07 -15.69 -1.49
N PHE A 319 7.54 -16.76 -2.10
CA PHE A 319 6.11 -17.02 -2.11
C PHE A 319 5.53 -17.16 -0.71
N VAL A 320 6.27 -17.74 0.25
CA VAL A 320 5.78 -17.87 1.64
C VAL A 320 5.47 -16.49 2.21
N TYR A 321 6.38 -15.54 2.06
CA TYR A 321 6.16 -14.19 2.56
C TYR A 321 5.09 -13.44 1.79
N TYR A 322 5.02 -13.58 0.47
CA TYR A 322 3.94 -13.04 -0.34
C TYR A 322 2.56 -13.47 0.19
N PHE A 323 2.38 -14.76 0.43
CA PHE A 323 1.10 -15.27 0.96
C PHE A 323 0.85 -14.80 2.39
N LEU A 324 1.85 -14.80 3.27
CA LEU A 324 1.68 -14.28 4.63
C LEU A 324 1.32 -12.79 4.62
N TYR A 325 1.98 -11.98 3.80
CA TYR A 325 1.70 -10.56 3.71
C TYR A 325 0.29 -10.27 3.18
N THR A 326 -0.14 -10.97 2.12
CA THR A 326 -1.39 -10.67 1.41
C THR A 326 -2.62 -11.41 1.96
N PHE A 327 -2.44 -12.50 2.70
CA PHE A 327 -3.53 -13.29 3.28
C PHE A 327 -4.55 -12.46 4.08
N PRO A 328 -4.17 -11.62 5.07
CA PRO A 328 -5.16 -10.86 5.83
C PRO A 328 -5.92 -9.85 4.97
N LEU A 329 -5.29 -9.31 3.93
CA LEU A 329 -5.92 -8.38 2.98
C LEU A 329 -6.94 -9.11 2.10
N TRP A 330 -6.55 -10.24 1.50
CA TRP A 330 -7.44 -11.10 0.72
C TRP A 330 -8.63 -11.59 1.55
N PHE A 331 -8.37 -12.02 2.78
CA PHE A 331 -9.40 -12.48 3.70
C PHE A 331 -10.46 -11.40 3.94
N ILE A 332 -10.03 -10.15 4.19
CA ILE A 332 -10.96 -9.03 4.37
C ILE A 332 -11.68 -8.67 3.08
N ALA A 333 -10.95 -8.56 1.96
CA ALA A 333 -11.53 -8.23 0.68
C ALA A 333 -12.66 -9.21 0.30
N VAL A 334 -12.40 -10.52 0.39
CA VAL A 334 -13.38 -11.56 0.11
C VAL A 334 -14.56 -11.49 1.10
N ARG A 335 -14.29 -11.35 2.41
CA ARG A 335 -15.35 -11.28 3.42
C ARG A 335 -16.28 -10.10 3.24
N GLY A 336 -15.74 -8.90 3.03
CA GLY A 336 -16.56 -7.71 2.85
C GLY A 336 -17.30 -7.67 1.51
N ILE A 337 -16.72 -8.20 0.43
CA ILE A 337 -17.36 -8.22 -0.89
C ILE A 337 -18.45 -9.29 -0.99
N PHE A 338 -18.19 -10.53 -0.55
CA PHE A 338 -19.09 -11.67 -0.80
C PHE A 338 -20.05 -11.97 0.34
N TRP A 339 -19.60 -11.84 1.60
CA TRP A 339 -20.37 -12.30 2.76
C TRP A 339 -21.00 -11.18 3.57
N HIS A 340 -20.42 -9.98 3.51
CA HIS A 340 -20.85 -8.83 4.31
C HIS A 340 -21.08 -7.57 3.49
N SER A 341 -21.57 -7.74 2.26
CA SER A 341 -21.82 -6.61 1.36
C SER A 341 -22.82 -5.62 1.96
N GLU A 342 -23.79 -6.05 2.77
CA GLU A 342 -24.74 -5.20 3.46
C GLU A 342 -24.07 -4.14 4.38
N LEU A 343 -22.85 -4.39 4.86
CA LEU A 343 -22.06 -3.43 5.63
C LEU A 343 -21.35 -2.46 4.68
N THR A 344 -22.05 -1.38 4.31
CA THR A 344 -21.59 -0.39 3.31
C THR A 344 -20.12 0.04 3.47
N ILE A 345 -19.68 0.41 4.68
CA ILE A 345 -18.30 0.82 4.92
C ILE A 345 -17.29 -0.33 4.73
N ALA A 346 -17.61 -1.53 5.23
CA ALA A 346 -16.74 -2.70 5.09
C ALA A 346 -16.65 -3.16 3.64
N PHE A 347 -17.77 -3.10 2.91
CA PHE A 347 -17.84 -3.36 1.48
C PHE A 347 -16.92 -2.42 0.70
N TYR A 348 -17.02 -1.10 0.92
CA TYR A 348 -16.17 -0.13 0.21
C TYR A 348 -14.69 -0.23 0.55
N ILE A 349 -14.36 -0.45 1.84
CA ILE A 349 -12.98 -0.72 2.25
C ILE A 349 -12.44 -1.99 1.57
N SER A 350 -13.27 -3.02 1.42
CA SER A 350 -12.88 -4.27 0.76
C SER A 350 -12.59 -4.08 -0.73
N ILE A 351 -13.33 -3.19 -1.40
CA ILE A 351 -13.05 -2.79 -2.79
C ILE A 351 -11.72 -2.03 -2.87
N TYR A 352 -11.46 -1.10 -1.95
CA TYR A 352 -10.18 -0.41 -1.87
C TYR A 352 -9.03 -1.40 -1.66
N ILE A 353 -9.15 -2.33 -0.71
CA ILE A 353 -8.14 -3.37 -0.48
C ILE A 353 -7.91 -4.23 -1.73
N LEU A 354 -8.98 -4.66 -2.41
CA LEU A 354 -8.87 -5.43 -3.66
C LEU A 354 -8.16 -4.63 -4.75
N THR A 355 -8.45 -3.33 -4.87
CA THR A 355 -7.79 -2.43 -5.82
C THR A 355 -6.29 -2.38 -5.55
N GLU A 356 -5.89 -2.13 -4.31
CA GLU A 356 -4.47 -2.10 -3.92
C GLU A 356 -3.77 -3.43 -4.20
N LEU A 357 -4.44 -4.55 -3.91
CA LEU A 357 -3.91 -5.90 -4.17
C LEU A 357 -3.65 -6.14 -5.66
N LEU A 358 -4.57 -5.73 -6.53
CA LEU A 358 -4.40 -5.85 -7.98
C LEU A 358 -3.29 -4.92 -8.50
N LEU A 359 -3.16 -3.71 -7.95
CA LEU A 359 -2.11 -2.77 -8.34
C LEU A 359 -0.70 -3.21 -7.94
N MET A 360 -0.55 -4.12 -6.96
CA MET A 360 0.76 -4.69 -6.63
C MET A 360 1.39 -5.46 -7.79
N PHE A 361 0.60 -5.88 -8.78
CA PHE A 361 1.12 -6.51 -9.98
C PHE A 361 1.76 -5.51 -10.97
N PHE A 362 1.53 -4.20 -10.81
CA PHE A 362 2.07 -3.17 -11.71
C PHE A 362 3.18 -2.31 -11.08
N GLU A 363 2.87 -1.60 -9.99
CA GLU A 363 3.78 -0.59 -9.40
C GLU A 363 3.60 -0.39 -7.89
N ASN A 364 2.63 -1.06 -7.28
CA ASN A 364 2.28 -0.79 -5.89
C ASN A 364 3.22 -1.53 -4.92
N ILE A 365 4.42 -0.98 -4.73
CA ILE A 365 5.49 -1.62 -3.93
C ILE A 365 5.14 -1.58 -2.43
N PRO A 366 5.06 -2.72 -1.73
CA PRO A 366 4.89 -2.74 -0.29
C PRO A 366 6.18 -2.38 0.43
N TYR A 367 6.15 -1.28 1.19
CA TYR A 367 7.21 -0.87 2.10
C TYR A 367 6.61 -0.15 3.31
N PHE A 368 7.45 0.25 4.28
CA PHE A 368 7.03 1.04 5.44
C PHE A 368 6.61 2.47 5.03
N ASN A 369 5.42 2.56 4.43
CA ASN A 369 4.89 3.80 3.88
C ASN A 369 3.48 4.12 4.35
N PHE A 370 3.07 5.36 4.05
CA PHE A 370 1.76 5.85 4.44
C PHE A 370 0.61 5.07 3.78
N GLN A 371 0.73 4.71 2.50
CA GLN A 371 -0.29 3.98 1.74
C GLN A 371 -0.58 2.60 2.34
N PHE A 372 0.45 1.76 2.51
CA PHE A 372 0.31 0.42 3.08
C PHE A 372 -0.03 0.48 4.58
N SER A 373 0.37 1.55 5.28
CA SER A 373 -0.08 1.79 6.64
C SER A 373 -1.59 2.02 6.72
N LEU A 374 -2.13 2.83 5.82
CA LEU A 374 -3.58 2.99 5.69
C LEU A 374 -4.23 1.67 5.28
N LEU A 375 -3.69 0.95 4.29
CA LEU A 375 -4.23 -0.31 3.82
C LEU A 375 -4.45 -1.33 4.95
N PHE A 376 -3.42 -1.59 5.76
CA PHE A 376 -3.54 -2.54 6.88
C PHE A 376 -4.41 -2.02 8.02
N LEU A 377 -4.37 -0.72 8.31
CA LEU A 377 -5.25 -0.11 9.30
C LEU A 377 -6.72 -0.26 8.90
N PHE A 378 -7.06 0.01 7.64
CA PHE A 378 -8.42 -0.14 7.12
C PHE A 378 -8.84 -1.61 7.04
N ALA A 379 -7.92 -2.53 6.71
CA ALA A 379 -8.19 -3.96 6.78
C ALA A 379 -8.55 -4.41 8.21
N GLY A 380 -7.79 -3.96 9.21
CA GLY A 380 -8.11 -4.20 10.62
C GLY A 380 -9.46 -3.60 11.03
N PHE A 381 -9.77 -2.39 10.57
CA PHE A 381 -11.06 -1.75 10.85
C PHE A 381 -12.22 -2.55 10.25
N ALA A 382 -12.13 -2.92 8.97
CA ALA A 382 -13.14 -3.72 8.29
C ALA A 382 -13.30 -5.09 8.96
N TYR A 383 -12.20 -5.72 9.39
CA TYR A 383 -12.25 -6.93 10.21
C TYR A 383 -13.15 -6.77 11.44
N ARG A 384 -12.92 -5.69 12.21
CA ARG A 384 -13.68 -5.39 13.42
C ARG A 384 -15.17 -5.26 13.12
N VAL A 385 -15.51 -4.46 12.10
CA VAL A 385 -16.89 -4.19 11.68
C VAL A 385 -17.61 -5.48 11.25
N ILE A 386 -16.92 -6.36 10.53
CA ILE A 386 -17.46 -7.64 10.07
C ILE A 386 -17.74 -8.60 11.24
N TYR A 387 -16.78 -8.79 12.15
CA TYR A 387 -16.85 -9.85 13.18
C TYR A 387 -17.54 -9.44 14.48
N PHE A 388 -17.44 -8.17 14.90
CA PHE A 388 -17.94 -7.72 16.20
C PHE A 388 -19.31 -7.02 16.11
N ARG A 389 -20.01 -7.18 14.98
CA ARG A 389 -21.33 -6.60 14.67
C ARG A 389 -22.43 -6.84 15.72
N LYS A 390 -22.22 -7.73 16.70
CA LYS A 390 -23.23 -8.14 17.69
C LYS A 390 -23.40 -7.23 18.92
N LYS A 391 -22.67 -6.13 19.06
CA LYS A 391 -22.95 -5.10 20.08
C LYS A 391 -22.76 -3.72 19.47
N SER A 392 -23.84 -3.04 19.10
CA SER A 392 -24.01 -1.56 19.08
C SER A 392 -22.76 -0.66 18.94
N ILE A 393 -21.91 -0.87 17.92
CA ILE A 393 -20.72 -0.03 17.67
C ILE A 393 -20.68 0.41 16.20
N VAL A 394 -21.81 0.86 15.67
CA VAL A 394 -21.73 2.12 14.93
C VAL A 394 -22.12 3.13 16.00
N PRO A 395 -21.18 3.93 16.53
CA PRO A 395 -21.56 4.91 17.53
C PRO A 395 -22.66 5.76 16.90
N ASP A 396 -23.75 5.98 17.62
CA ASP A 396 -24.83 6.86 17.16
C ASP A 396 -24.25 8.21 16.72
N THR A 397 -23.07 8.62 17.21
CA THR A 397 -22.35 9.82 16.75
C THR A 397 -21.93 9.85 15.26
N LEU A 398 -21.96 8.74 14.53
CA LEU A 398 -21.78 8.74 13.06
C LEU A 398 -23.12 8.71 12.29
N VAL A 399 -24.23 8.46 12.98
CA VAL A 399 -25.59 8.37 12.41
C VAL A 399 -26.49 9.52 12.90
N SER A 400 -26.17 10.17 14.02
CA SER A 400 -26.99 11.14 14.74
C SER A 400 -26.48 12.58 14.65
N VAL A 401 -25.80 12.93 13.56
CA VAL A 401 -25.57 14.34 13.19
C VAL A 401 -26.55 14.71 12.07
N GLU A 402 -27.84 14.68 12.42
CA GLU A 402 -28.83 15.50 11.72
C GLU A 402 -28.65 16.96 12.14
#